data_AF-A0A382YV09-F1
#
_entry.id   AF-A0A382YV09-F1
#
_cell.length_a   1.000
_cell.length_b   1.000
_cell.length_c   1.000
_cell.angle_alpha   90.00
_cell.angle_beta   90.00
_cell.angle_gamma   90.00
#
_symmetry.space_group_name_H-M   'P 1'
#
loop_
_entity.id
_entity.type
_entity.pdbx_description
1 polymer ?
#
loop_
_entity_poly.entity_id
_entity_poly.type
_entity_poly.pdbx_seq_one_letter_code
_entity_poly.pdbx_strand_id
1 'polypeptide(L)'
;MNQIIQHAENLWTKGADAEGKHPWRALGTFEKIRDGVWFASSFANLTLIDGGTELLIVDPGAKNNEERKFKQILDAFPDTPVSTIVYTHGHHDHCFGADRYKEHAKENKLLEPIII
;
A
#
# COMPACT_ATOMS: atom_id res chain seq x y z
N MET A 1 -11.14 5.34 -15.36
CA MET A 1 -11.34 4.88 -13.97
C MET A 1 -10.45 3.68 -13.77
N ASN A 2 -9.62 3.65 -12.73
CA ASN A 2 -8.72 2.52 -12.48
C ASN A 2 -9.50 1.30 -11.97
N GLN A 3 -8.86 0.15 -11.86
CA GLN A 3 -9.56 -1.09 -11.50
C GLN A 3 -10.12 -1.03 -10.08
N ILE A 4 -9.38 -0.45 -9.12
CA ILE A 4 -9.81 -0.30 -7.73
C ILE A 4 -11.09 0.55 -7.60
N ILE A 5 -11.13 1.73 -8.23
CA ILE A 5 -12.29 2.62 -8.16
C ILE A 5 -13.48 1.99 -8.87
N GLN A 6 -13.26 1.33 -10.01
CA GLN A 6 -14.34 0.64 -10.71
C GLN A 6 -14.93 -0.51 -9.87
N HIS A 7 -14.08 -1.26 -9.17
CA HIS A 7 -14.50 -2.33 -8.27
C HIS A 7 -15.27 -1.79 -7.07
N ALA A 8 -14.76 -0.73 -6.43
CA ALA A 8 -15.44 -0.06 -5.32
C ALA A 8 -16.82 0.46 -5.73
N GLU A 9 -16.93 1.10 -6.91
CA GLU A 9 -18.19 1.61 -7.43
C GLU A 9 -19.20 0.49 -7.72
N ASN A 10 -18.74 -0.65 -8.28
CA ASN A 10 -19.61 -1.79 -8.51
C ASN A 10 -20.12 -2.39 -7.19
N LEU A 11 -19.25 -2.57 -6.18
CA LEU A 11 -19.68 -3.04 -4.87
C LEU A 11 -20.70 -2.09 -4.23
N TRP A 12 -20.47 -0.78 -4.35
CA TRP A 12 -21.34 0.26 -3.80
C TRP A 12 -22.71 0.32 -4.49
N THR A 13 -22.74 0.26 -5.83
CA THR A 13 -23.96 0.50 -6.62
C THR A 13 -24.73 -0.76 -7.00
N LYS A 14 -24.04 -1.90 -7.12
CA LYS A 14 -24.60 -3.17 -7.61
C LYS A 14 -24.55 -4.30 -6.58
N GLY A 15 -23.87 -4.10 -5.45
CA GLY A 15 -23.77 -5.06 -4.35
C GLY A 15 -22.59 -6.03 -4.47
N ALA A 16 -22.42 -6.85 -3.43
CA ALA A 16 -21.25 -7.72 -3.24
C ALA A 16 -21.07 -8.78 -4.34
N ASP A 17 -22.15 -9.21 -4.98
CA ASP A 17 -22.13 -10.27 -6.00
C ASP A 17 -21.95 -9.75 -7.43
N ALA A 18 -21.85 -8.43 -7.61
CA ALA A 18 -21.89 -7.76 -8.92
C ALA A 18 -20.81 -8.24 -9.90
N GLU A 19 -19.67 -8.69 -9.41
CA GLU A 19 -18.53 -9.12 -10.23
C GLU A 19 -18.29 -10.63 -10.23
N GLY A 20 -19.17 -11.43 -9.60
CA GLY A 20 -18.96 -12.87 -9.43
C GLY A 20 -17.66 -13.21 -8.67
N LYS A 21 -17.10 -12.23 -7.95
CA LYS A 21 -15.92 -12.35 -7.10
C LYS A 21 -16.35 -12.10 -5.67
N HIS A 22 -15.79 -12.88 -4.75
CA HIS A 22 -15.97 -12.62 -3.33
C HIS A 22 -15.46 -11.21 -2.99
N PRO A 23 -16.22 -10.36 -2.27
CA PRO A 23 -15.89 -8.94 -2.05
C PRO A 23 -14.59 -8.72 -1.27
N TRP A 24 -14.12 -9.75 -0.56
CA TRP A 24 -12.86 -9.73 0.19
C TRP A 24 -11.64 -10.16 -0.64
N ARG A 25 -11.83 -10.52 -1.91
CA ARG A 25 -10.73 -11.00 -2.76
C ARG A 25 -9.92 -9.81 -3.28
N ALA A 26 -8.65 -9.76 -2.88
CA ALA A 26 -7.72 -8.76 -3.38
C ALA A 26 -7.64 -8.76 -4.92
N LEU A 27 -7.62 -7.56 -5.50
CA LEU A 27 -7.42 -7.35 -6.94
C LEU A 27 -5.96 -7.54 -7.35
N GLY A 28 -5.03 -7.39 -6.40
CA GLY A 28 -3.61 -7.55 -6.64
C GLY A 28 -2.95 -6.35 -7.34
N THR A 29 -3.65 -5.23 -7.42
CA THR A 29 -3.19 -4.01 -8.10
C THR A 29 -2.63 -2.99 -7.10
N PHE A 30 -1.78 -2.10 -7.60
CA PHE A 30 -1.34 -0.89 -6.92
C PHE A 30 -1.60 0.27 -7.87
N GLU A 31 -2.57 1.13 -7.55
CA GLU A 31 -3.03 2.17 -8.47
C GLU A 31 -3.24 3.50 -7.74
N LYS A 32 -3.00 4.59 -8.46
CA LYS A 32 -3.36 5.94 -8.04
C LYS A 32 -4.88 6.09 -8.02
N ILE A 33 -5.47 6.22 -6.84
CA ILE A 33 -6.93 6.38 -6.66
C ILE A 33 -7.36 7.84 -6.62
N ARG A 34 -6.45 8.75 -6.27
CA ARG A 34 -6.61 10.21 -6.32
C ARG A 34 -5.24 10.87 -6.46
N ASP A 35 -5.19 12.15 -6.82
CA ASP A 35 -3.96 12.93 -6.72
C ASP A 35 -3.33 12.83 -5.33
N GLY A 36 -2.06 12.44 -5.30
CA GLY A 36 -1.29 12.17 -4.08
C GLY A 36 -1.66 10.88 -3.33
N VAL A 37 -2.61 10.07 -3.80
CA VAL A 37 -3.08 8.89 -3.06
C VAL A 37 -3.07 7.64 -3.93
N TRP A 38 -2.33 6.63 -3.47
CA TRP A 38 -2.21 5.32 -4.08
C TRP A 38 -2.73 4.24 -3.14
N PHE A 39 -3.24 3.16 -3.72
CA PHE A 39 -3.81 2.06 -2.96
C PHE A 39 -3.36 0.72 -3.54
N ALA A 40 -2.86 -0.16 -2.67
CA ALA A 40 -2.59 -1.56 -3.00
C ALA A 40 -3.78 -2.42 -2.54
N SER A 41 -4.48 -3.04 -3.50
CA SER A 41 -5.46 -4.06 -3.19
C SER A 41 -4.75 -5.41 -2.99
N SER A 42 -4.56 -5.79 -1.73
CA SER A 42 -3.80 -6.98 -1.32
C SER A 42 -4.39 -7.63 -0.07
N PHE A 43 -3.93 -8.84 0.29
CA PHE A 43 -4.14 -9.34 1.65
C PHE A 43 -3.51 -8.32 2.62
N ALA A 44 -4.31 -7.73 3.51
CA ALA A 44 -4.07 -6.42 4.12
C ALA A 44 -3.75 -5.34 3.07
N ASN A 45 -4.67 -4.43 2.84
CA ASN A 45 -4.44 -3.33 1.91
C ASN A 45 -3.29 -2.42 2.40
N LEU A 46 -2.74 -1.63 1.49
CA LEU A 46 -1.77 -0.58 1.82
C LEU A 46 -2.26 0.71 1.17
N THR A 47 -2.20 1.82 1.92
CA THR A 47 -2.38 3.15 1.34
C THR A 47 -1.03 3.86 1.31
N LEU A 48 -0.73 4.53 0.20
CA LEU A 48 0.45 5.38 0.07
C LEU A 48 0.01 6.81 -0.20
N ILE A 49 0.61 7.74 0.51
CA ILE A 49 0.50 9.18 0.27
C ILE A 49 1.80 9.66 -0.35
N ASP A 50 1.69 10.24 -1.54
CA ASP A 50 2.79 10.87 -2.28
C ASP A 50 2.84 12.36 -1.91
N GLY A 51 3.84 12.73 -1.12
CA GLY A 51 4.12 14.12 -0.73
C GLY A 51 4.96 14.90 -1.75
N GLY A 52 5.31 14.30 -2.89
CA GLY A 52 6.14 14.88 -3.94
C GLY A 52 7.64 14.68 -3.73
N THR A 53 8.13 14.81 -2.48
CA THR A 53 9.55 14.58 -2.13
C THR A 53 9.75 13.35 -1.24
N GLU A 54 8.68 12.88 -0.61
CA GLU A 54 8.70 11.77 0.33
C GLU A 54 7.36 11.03 0.31
N LEU A 55 7.39 9.78 0.75
CA LEU A 55 6.24 8.88 0.78
C LEU A 55 5.85 8.58 2.23
N LEU A 56 4.56 8.55 2.49
CA LEU A 56 3.98 7.99 3.71
C LEU A 56 3.22 6.72 3.37
N ILE A 57 3.45 5.66 4.16
CA ILE A 57 2.78 4.38 4.02
C ILE A 57 1.84 4.18 5.21
N VAL A 58 0.61 3.72 4.94
CA VAL A 58 -0.32 3.23 5.93
C VAL A 58 -0.44 1.72 5.75
N ASP A 59 -0.14 0.97 6.81
CA ASP A 59 -0.15 -0.49 6.87
C ASP A 59 0.81 -1.16 5.86
N PRO A 60 2.12 -1.22 6.17
CA PRO A 60 3.15 -1.76 5.28
C PRO A 60 2.99 -3.24 4.95
N GLY A 61 2.10 -3.97 5.63
CA GLY A 61 1.84 -5.39 5.41
C GLY A 61 2.44 -6.28 6.51
N ALA A 62 2.65 -7.54 6.12
CA ALA A 62 3.25 -8.61 6.90
C ALA A 62 4.45 -9.22 6.16
N LYS A 63 5.24 -10.03 6.88
CA LYS A 63 6.37 -10.78 6.31
C LYS A 63 6.05 -11.60 5.05
N ASN A 64 4.82 -12.08 4.89
CA ASN A 64 4.43 -12.88 3.73
C ASN A 64 4.05 -12.05 2.48
N ASN A 65 3.91 -10.73 2.59
CA ASN A 65 3.51 -9.85 1.48
C ASN A 65 4.33 -8.55 1.37
N GLU A 66 5.20 -8.25 2.34
CA GLU A 66 5.99 -7.00 2.39
C GLU A 66 6.82 -6.78 1.13
N GLU A 67 7.48 -7.83 0.61
CA GLU A 67 8.35 -7.73 -0.57
C GLU A 67 7.58 -7.40 -1.85
N ARG A 68 6.36 -7.91 -1.99
CA ARG A 68 5.49 -7.58 -3.14
C ARG A 68 5.09 -6.11 -3.09
N LYS A 69 4.62 -5.64 -1.92
CA LYS A 69 4.19 -4.26 -1.72
C LYS A 69 5.36 -3.29 -1.93
N PHE A 70 6.51 -3.63 -1.37
CA PHE A 70 7.75 -2.88 -1.52
C PHE A 70 8.15 -2.71 -2.98
N LYS A 71 8.14 -3.78 -3.78
CA LYS A 71 8.40 -3.71 -5.23
C LYS A 71 7.41 -2.84 -5.97
N GLN A 72 6.11 -2.97 -5.68
CA GLN A 72 5.09 -2.12 -6.30
C GLN A 72 5.34 -0.62 -6.04
N ILE A 73 5.81 -0.27 -4.85
CA ILE A 73 6.15 1.10 -4.49
C ILE A 73 7.42 1.57 -5.20
N LEU A 74 8.49 0.78 -5.19
CA LEU A 74 9.73 1.15 -5.90
C LEU A 74 9.56 1.24 -7.41
N ASP A 75 8.72 0.40 -8.01
CA ASP A 75 8.44 0.45 -9.46
C ASP A 75 7.74 1.78 -9.83
N ALA A 76 6.88 2.30 -8.95
CA ALA A 76 6.17 3.55 -9.16
C ALA A 76 6.97 4.79 -8.70
N PHE A 77 7.82 4.64 -7.69
CA PHE A 77 8.56 5.70 -7.00
C PHE A 77 10.02 5.30 -6.78
N PRO A 78 10.81 5.11 -7.85
CA PRO A 78 12.16 4.56 -7.75
C PRO A 78 13.11 5.44 -6.93
N ASP A 79 12.88 6.75 -6.94
CA ASP A 79 13.78 7.74 -6.35
C ASP A 79 13.16 8.50 -5.16
N THR A 80 11.95 8.13 -4.72
CA THR A 80 11.24 8.85 -3.65
C THR A 80 11.35 8.07 -2.32
N PRO A 81 11.99 8.63 -1.28
CA PRO A 81 12.16 7.94 -0.01
C PRO A 81 10.84 7.81 0.75
N VAL A 82 10.66 6.68 1.45
CA VAL A 82 9.63 6.53 2.46
C VAL A 82 10.12 7.17 3.76
N SER A 83 9.43 8.18 4.27
CA SER A 83 9.82 8.87 5.51
C SER A 83 8.95 8.50 6.71
N THR A 84 7.72 8.05 6.46
CA THR A 84 6.75 7.77 7.51
C THR A 84 5.98 6.49 7.22
N ILE A 85 5.80 5.67 8.26
CA ILE A 85 4.97 4.47 8.25
C ILE A 85 3.95 4.58 9.39
N VAL A 86 2.67 4.40 9.06
CA VAL A 86 1.56 4.45 10.00
C VAL A 86 1.03 3.05 10.22
N TYR A 87 0.90 2.65 11.49
CA TYR A 87 0.16 1.46 11.85
C TYR A 87 -1.26 1.85 12.24
N THR A 88 -2.25 1.36 11.50
CA THR A 88 -3.65 1.62 11.88
C THR A 88 -4.03 0.89 13.17
N HIS A 89 -3.47 -0.30 13.40
CA HIS A 89 -3.67 -1.13 14.58
C HIS A 89 -2.62 -2.26 14.66
N GLY A 90 -2.50 -2.92 15.82
CA GLY A 90 -1.44 -3.89 16.13
C GLY A 90 -1.57 -5.31 15.55
N HIS A 91 -2.31 -5.52 14.46
CA HIS A 91 -2.39 -6.84 13.83
C HIS A 91 -1.16 -7.14 12.96
N HIS A 92 -0.82 -8.42 12.85
CA HIS A 92 0.38 -8.88 12.18
C HIS A 92 0.43 -8.45 10.70
N ASP A 93 -0.69 -8.50 10.01
CA ASP A 93 -0.84 -8.16 8.60
C ASP A 93 -0.76 -6.66 8.30
N HIS A 94 -0.71 -5.82 9.33
CA HIS A 94 -0.59 -4.37 9.20
C HIS A 94 0.76 -3.82 9.69
N CYS A 95 1.40 -4.43 10.70
CA CYS A 95 2.61 -3.86 11.33
C CYS A 95 3.96 -4.48 10.92
N PHE A 96 3.97 -5.67 10.31
CA PHE A 96 5.21 -6.47 10.21
C PHE A 96 6.01 -6.25 8.92
N GLY A 97 5.51 -5.37 8.04
CA GLY A 97 6.15 -5.00 6.78
C GLY A 97 7.15 -3.84 6.86
N ALA A 98 7.28 -3.17 8.02
CA ALA A 98 8.05 -1.93 8.12
C ALA A 98 9.57 -2.13 8.01
N ASP A 99 10.09 -3.25 8.51
CA ASP A 99 11.54 -3.52 8.52
C ASP A 99 12.14 -3.45 7.12
N ARG A 100 11.40 -3.90 6.11
CA ARG A 100 11.84 -3.88 4.71
C ARG A 100 12.19 -2.47 4.22
N TYR A 101 11.44 -1.46 4.65
CA TYR A 101 11.69 -0.06 4.30
C TYR A 101 12.84 0.53 5.10
N LYS A 102 13.00 0.12 6.36
CA LYS A 102 14.16 0.51 7.19
C LYS A 102 15.46 -0.04 6.62
N GLU A 103 15.45 -1.29 6.20
CA GLU A 103 16.58 -1.94 5.52
C GLU A 103 16.93 -1.21 4.23
N HIS A 104 15.93 -0.92 3.38
CA HIS A 104 16.14 -0.16 2.15
C HIS A 104 16.73 1.23 2.42
N ALA A 105 16.23 1.96 3.42
CA ALA A 105 16.77 3.26 3.80
C ALA A 105 18.24 3.15 4.23
N LYS A 106 18.57 2.15 5.05
CA LYS A 106 19.94 1.89 5.49
C LYS A 106 20.87 1.55 4.33
N GLU A 107 20.45 0.67 3.42
CA GLU A 107 21.22 0.27 2.23
C GLU A 107 21.56 1.45 1.33
N ASN A 108 20.63 2.42 1.22
CA ASN A 108 20.73 3.57 0.34
C ASN A 108 21.16 4.86 1.05
N LYS A 109 21.51 4.79 2.34
CA LYS A 109 21.92 5.95 3.16
C LYS A 109 20.86 7.06 3.21
N LEU A 110 19.58 6.66 3.22
CA LEU A 110 18.43 7.54 3.41
C LEU A 110 18.09 7.66 4.90
N LEU A 111 17.27 8.65 5.25
CA LEU A 111 16.70 8.74 6.60
C LEU A 111 15.82 7.53 6.87
N GLU A 112 15.96 6.94 8.05
CA GLU A 112 15.12 5.82 8.48
C GLU A 112 13.66 6.30 8.65
N PRO A 113 12.66 5.54 8.17
CA PRO A 113 11.26 5.91 8.34
C PRO A 113 10.87 5.98 9.83
N ILE A 114 10.12 7.02 10.19
CA ILE A 114 9.46 7.12 11.50
C ILE A 114 8.21 6.23 11.46
N ILE A 115 7.98 5.49 12.55
CA ILE A 115 6.77 4.69 12.73
C ILE A 115 5.86 5.38 13.74
N ILE A 116 4.59 5.60 13.36
CA ILE A 116 3.54 6.20 14.21
C ILE A 116 2.31 5.30 14.33
#